data_AF-Q03AU9-F1
#
_entry.id   AF-Q03AU9-F1
#
_cell.length_a   1.000
_cell.length_b   1.000
_cell.length_c   1.000
_cell.angle_alpha   90.00
_cell.angle_beta   90.00
_cell.angle_gamma   90.00
#
_symmetry.space_group_name_H-M   'P 1'
#
loop_
_entity.id
_entity.type
_entity.pdbx_description
1 polymer ?
#
loop_
_entity_poly.entity_id
_entity_poly.type
_entity_poly.pdbx_seq_one_letter_code
_entity_poly.pdbx_strand_id
1 'polypeptide(L)'
;MKQSQLVAIIKRLEAMQAGDGETQSRRFEKNGDEKGLVTYDPKTETYELEELGTHQTFQFDNIDLAAMEIYDLMDFDEDDGTSDSTSDQAPA
;
A
#
# COMPACT_ATOMS: atom_id res chain seq x y z
N MET A 1 17.89 -1.00 13.05
CA MET A 1 17.63 -0.44 11.71
C MET A 1 16.13 -0.57 11.47
N LYS A 2 15.40 0.52 11.23
CA LYS A 2 14.03 0.40 10.70
C LYS A 2 14.15 -0.27 9.33
N GLN A 3 13.39 -1.32 9.08
CA GLN A 3 13.34 -1.95 7.76
C GLN A 3 12.74 -0.92 6.79
N SER A 4 13.32 -0.79 5.59
CA SER A 4 12.74 0.07 4.56
C SER A 4 11.38 -0.48 4.14
N GLN A 5 10.33 0.34 4.29
CA GLN A 5 8.97 -0.04 3.88
C GLN A 5 8.88 -0.21 2.37
N LEU A 6 9.51 0.68 1.59
CA LEU A 6 9.60 0.56 0.14
C LEU A 6 10.23 -0.78 -0.28
N VAL A 7 11.31 -1.20 0.38
CA VAL A 7 11.93 -2.52 0.12
C VAL A 7 10.98 -3.66 0.48
N ALA A 8 10.16 -3.52 1.52
CA ALA A 8 9.16 -4.53 1.88
C ALA A 8 8.02 -4.61 0.84
N ILE A 9 7.59 -3.48 0.28
CA ILE A 9 6.59 -3.41 -0.80
C ILE A 9 7.14 -4.08 -2.05
N ILE A 10 8.33 -3.68 -2.52
CA ILE A 10 8.96 -4.25 -3.73
C ILE A 10 9.05 -5.77 -3.61
N LYS A 11 9.53 -6.30 -2.48
CA LYS A 11 9.61 -7.75 -2.27
C LYS A 11 8.26 -8.47 -2.35
N ARG A 12 7.18 -7.83 -1.90
CA ARG A 12 5.83 -8.38 -2.03
C ARG A 12 5.38 -8.39 -3.48
N LEU A 13 5.67 -7.33 -4.23
CA LEU A 13 5.37 -7.25 -5.67
C LEU A 13 6.20 -8.24 -6.50
N GLU A 14 7.48 -8.44 -6.19
CA GLU A 14 8.35 -9.46 -6.80
C GLU A 14 7.80 -10.88 -6.55
N ALA A 15 7.33 -11.14 -5.31
CA ALA A 15 6.74 -12.43 -4.97
C ALA A 15 5.44 -12.71 -5.74
N MET A 16 4.72 -11.69 -6.21
CA MET A 16 3.56 -11.87 -7.09
C MET A 16 3.97 -12.32 -8.49
N GLN A 17 5.11 -11.84 -9.01
CA GLN A 17 5.64 -12.26 -10.31
C GLN A 17 6.12 -13.71 -10.31
N ALA A 18 6.68 -14.16 -9.19
CA ALA A 18 7.20 -15.52 -9.03
C ALA A 18 6.12 -16.61 -8.89
N GLY A 19 4.83 -16.26 -9.00
CA GLY A 19 3.73 -17.21 -8.96
C GLY A 19 3.65 -18.13 -10.19
N ASP A 20 2.71 -19.08 -10.16
CA ASP A 20 2.57 -20.14 -11.18
C ASP A 20 1.96 -19.68 -12.52
N GLY A 21 2.16 -18.41 -12.91
CA GLY A 21 1.60 -17.83 -14.13
C GLY A 21 0.11 -17.51 -14.07
N GLU A 22 -0.48 -17.52 -12.88
CA GLU A 22 -1.85 -17.06 -12.62
C GLU A 22 -1.87 -15.63 -12.07
N THR A 23 -2.95 -14.90 -12.34
CA THR A 23 -3.19 -13.58 -11.75
C THR A 23 -3.15 -13.66 -10.23
N GLN A 24 -2.38 -12.78 -9.59
CA GLN A 24 -2.21 -12.73 -8.14
C GLN A 24 -2.74 -11.42 -7.59
N SER A 25 -3.52 -11.47 -6.51
CA SER A 25 -3.96 -10.25 -5.81
C SER A 25 -3.44 -10.23 -4.36
N ARG A 26 -3.11 -9.03 -3.86
CA ARG A 26 -2.62 -8.77 -2.50
C ARG A 26 -3.20 -7.47 -1.97
N ARG A 27 -3.60 -7.48 -0.69
CA ARG A 27 -4.13 -6.30 0.00
C ARG A 27 -3.02 -5.58 0.76
N PHE A 28 -3.10 -4.26 0.79
CA PHE A 28 -2.28 -3.40 1.62
C PHE A 28 -3.17 -2.71 2.65
N GLU A 29 -2.83 -2.90 3.93
CA GLU A 29 -3.61 -2.45 5.07
C GLU A 29 -2.76 -1.60 6.02
N LYS A 30 -3.36 -0.54 6.56
CA LYS A 30 -2.77 0.31 7.60
C LYS A 30 -3.74 0.34 8.78
N ASN A 31 -3.25 -0.01 9.97
CA ASN A 31 -4.06 0.01 11.20
C ASN A 31 -5.37 -0.80 11.13
N GLY A 32 -5.38 -1.88 10.32
CA GLY A 32 -6.57 -2.73 10.10
C GLY A 32 -7.51 -2.24 9.01
N ASP A 33 -7.25 -1.07 8.41
CA ASP A 33 -8.01 -0.56 7.27
C ASP A 33 -7.31 -0.96 5.97
N GLU A 34 -8.03 -1.67 5.10
CA GLU A 34 -7.57 -1.97 3.75
C GLU A 34 -7.56 -0.68 2.92
N LYS A 35 -6.37 -0.26 2.46
CA LYS A 35 -6.19 0.97 1.68
C LYS A 35 -6.12 0.69 0.19
N GLY A 36 -5.46 -0.42 -0.18
CA GLY A 36 -5.28 -0.77 -1.59
C GLY A 36 -5.32 -2.26 -1.86
N LEU A 37 -5.76 -2.61 -3.07
CA LEU A 37 -5.71 -3.95 -3.63
C LEU A 37 -4.81 -3.92 -4.87
N VAL A 38 -3.73 -4.69 -4.85
CA VAL A 38 -2.84 -4.84 -6.01
C VAL A 38 -3.11 -6.17 -6.66
N THR A 39 -3.29 -6.16 -7.98
CA THR A 39 -3.43 -7.35 -8.82
C THR A 39 -2.31 -7.36 -9.85
N TYR A 40 -1.59 -8.48 -9.99
CA TYR A 40 -0.58 -8.68 -11.03
C TYR A 40 -1.12 -9.64 -12.09
N ASP A 41 -1.11 -9.21 -13.35
CA ASP A 41 -1.41 -10.07 -14.50
C ASP A 41 -0.10 -10.49 -15.19
N PRO A 42 0.30 -11.77 -15.11
CA PRO A 42 1.53 -12.26 -15.73
C PRO A 42 1.49 -12.29 -17.26
N LYS A 43 0.31 -12.16 -17.89
CA LYS A 43 0.19 -12.12 -19.36
C LYS A 43 0.56 -10.76 -19.92
N THR A 44 0.23 -9.70 -19.21
CA THR A 44 0.53 -8.32 -19.58
C THR A 44 1.76 -7.78 -18.87
N GLU A 45 2.25 -8.50 -17.85
CA GLU A 45 3.36 -8.09 -16.97
C GLU A 45 3.06 -6.74 -16.28
N THR A 46 1.78 -6.51 -15.95
CA THR A 46 1.34 -5.26 -15.33
C THR A 46 0.75 -5.47 -13.94
N TYR A 47 0.92 -4.46 -13.10
CA TYR A 47 0.24 -4.30 -11.82
C TYR A 47 -0.94 -3.37 -12.00
N GLU A 48 -2.10 -3.75 -11.47
CA GLU A 48 -3.25 -2.89 -11.25
C GLU A 48 -3.37 -2.62 -9.76
N LEU A 49 -3.35 -1.35 -9.36
CA LEU A 49 -3.61 -0.90 -8.00
C LEU A 49 -5.01 -0.27 -7.97
N GLU A 50 -5.89 -0.81 -7.14
CA GLU A 50 -7.16 -0.18 -6.76
C GLU A 50 -7.01 0.47 -5.39
N GLU A 51 -7.25 1.79 -5.31
CA GLU A 51 -7.43 2.49 -4.04
C GLU A 51 -8.85 2.24 -3.51
N LEU A 52 -8.97 1.55 -2.38
CA LEU A 52 -10.29 1.12 -1.90
C LEU A 52 -11.16 2.28 -1.38
N GLY A 53 -10.55 3.39 -0.95
CA GLY A 53 -11.29 4.57 -0.49
C GLY A 53 -12.00 5.34 -1.62
N THR A 54 -11.40 5.36 -2.81
CA THR A 54 -11.87 6.16 -3.96
C THR A 54 -12.36 5.29 -5.12
N HIS A 55 -12.02 4.00 -5.11
CA HIS A 55 -12.17 3.03 -6.20
C HIS A 55 -11.47 3.50 -7.49
N GLN A 56 -10.46 4.37 -7.37
CA GLN A 56 -9.59 4.71 -8.49
C GLN A 56 -8.65 3.54 -8.76
N THR A 57 -8.46 3.24 -10.04
CA THR A 57 -7.56 2.19 -10.50
C THR A 57 -6.43 2.78 -11.33
N PHE A 58 -5.22 2.30 -11.07
CA PHE A 58 -4.01 2.69 -11.77
C PHE A 58 -3.32 1.44 -12.28
N GLN A 59 -2.74 1.52 -13.48
CA GLN A 59 -1.99 0.42 -14.07
C GLN A 59 -0.53 0.81 -14.27
N PHE A 60 0.36 -0.10 -13.91
CA PHE A 60 1.81 0.08 -13.97
C PHE A 60 2.48 -1.11 -14.64
N ASP A 61 3.38 -0.83 -15.58
CA ASP A 61 4.30 -1.80 -16.18
C ASP A 61 5.68 -1.80 -15.50
N ASN A 62 5.90 -0.89 -14.54
CA ASN A 62 7.13 -0.75 -13.79
C ASN A 62 6.88 -0.96 -12.29
N ILE A 63 7.59 -1.94 -11.72
CA ILE A 63 7.48 -2.32 -10.31
C ILE A 63 7.88 -1.18 -9.35
N ASP A 64 8.84 -0.34 -9.72
CA ASP A 64 9.30 0.78 -8.89
C ASP A 64 8.20 1.85 -8.82
N LEU A 65 7.52 2.14 -9.93
CA LEU A 65 6.40 3.08 -9.97
C LEU A 65 5.22 2.56 -9.14
N ALA A 66 4.84 1.29 -9.32
CA ALA A 66 3.79 0.67 -8.52
C ALA A 66 4.13 0.70 -7.02
N ALA A 67 5.40 0.43 -6.67
CA ALA A 67 5.83 0.45 -5.27
C ALA A 67 5.82 1.84 -4.65
N MET A 68 6.19 2.89 -5.41
CA MET A 68 6.08 4.27 -4.95
C MET A 68 4.63 4.67 -4.72
N GLU A 69 3.71 4.34 -5.65
CA GLU A 69 2.28 4.64 -5.49
C GLU A 69 1.70 3.96 -4.24
N ILE A 70 2.05 2.69 -4.00
CA ILE A 70 1.62 1.97 -2.79
C ILE A 70 2.25 2.57 -1.53
N TYR A 71 3.50 3.04 -1.60
CA TYR A 71 4.16 3.69 -0.47
C TYR A 71 3.43 4.99 -0.09
N ASP A 72 3.09 5.80 -1.09
CA ASP A 72 2.37 7.05 -0.93
C ASP A 72 0.94 6.80 -0.42
N LEU A 73 0.20 5.82 -0.98
CA LEU A 73 -1.14 5.42 -0.52
C LEU A 73 -1.20 5.00 0.95
N MET A 74 -0.09 4.45 1.44
CA MET A 74 0.02 4.00 2.83
C MET A 74 0.40 5.13 3.78
N ASP A 75 0.53 6.36 3.28
CA ASP A 75 0.91 7.57 4.01
C ASP A 75 2.06 7.29 5.00
N PHE A 76 3.11 6.55 4.58
CA PHE A 76 4.18 6.13 5.49
C PHE A 76 5.01 7.30 6.04
N ASP A 77 4.92 8.47 5.41
CA ASP A 77 5.61 9.69 5.78
C ASP A 77 4.78 10.64 6.67
N GLU A 78 3.47 10.38 6.82
CA GLU A 78 2.63 11.07 7.80
C GLU A 78 2.73 10.33 9.13
N ASP A 79 3.70 10.77 9.95
CA ASP A 79 3.72 10.50 11.39
C ASP A 79 2.32 10.85 11.91
N ASP A 80 1.57 9.85 12.36
CA ASP A 80 0.26 10.02 12.97
C ASP A 80 0.48 10.73 14.31
N GLY A 81 0.66 12.05 14.21
CA GLY A 81 0.66 13.00 15.29
C GLY A 81 -0.72 13.08 15.92
N THR A 82 -1.23 11.94 16.39
CA THR A 82 -2.19 11.84 17.47
C THR A 82 -1.49 12.41 18.70
N SER A 83 -1.35 13.74 18.71
CA SER A 83 -1.31 14.49 19.95
C SER A 83 -2.62 14.15 20.64
N ASP A 84 -2.53 13.21 21.56
CA ASP A 84 -3.52 13.00 22.58
C ASP A 84 -3.63 14.30 23.38
N SER A 85 -4.42 15.24 22.87
CA SER A 85 -4.86 16.40 23.63
C SER A 85 -6.03 15.95 24.52
N THR A 86 -5.74 15.04 25.44
CA THR A 86 -6.45 14.97 26.72
C THR A 86 -5.98 16.17 27.55
N SER A 87 -6.47 17.36 27.21
CA SER A 87 -6.38 18.54 28.05
C SER A 87 -7.77 18.97 28.47
N ASP A 88 -8.11 18.42 29.63
CA ASP A 88 -8.71 19.13 30.75
C ASP A 88 -10.16 19.59 30.61
N GLN A 89 -11.01 18.73 31.14
CA GLN A 89 -12.30 19.05 31.71
C GLN A 89 -12.11 20.07 32.85
N ALA A 90 -12.45 21.33 32.61
CA ALA A 90 -12.68 22.29 33.69
C ALA A 90 -14.19 22.51 33.88
N PRO A 91 -14.79 22.02 34.97
CA PRO A 91 -16.07 22.53 35.44
C PRO A 91 -15.82 23.70 36.40
N ALA A 92 -16.35 24.88 36.07
CA ALA A 92 -16.77 25.90 37.04
C ALA A 92 -17.65 26.94 36.34
#